data_AF-A0A6N2MYA2-F1
#
_entry.id   AF-A0A6N2MYA2-F1
#
_cell.length_a   1.000
_cell.length_b   1.000
_cell.length_c   1.000
_cell.angle_alpha   90.00
_cell.angle_beta   90.00
_cell.angle_gamma   90.00
#
_symmetry.space_group_name_H-M   'P 1'
#
loop_
_entity.id
_entity.type
_entity.pdbx_description
1 polymer ?
#
loop_
_entity_poly.entity_id
_entity_poly.type
_entity_poly.pdbx_seq_one_letter_code
_entity_poly.pdbx_strand_id
1 'polypeptide(L)'
;MHPRVLVDGFEIAKRATLHLLENFKTPVVMGDEPDREILKMVARTTIRTKLYEALADQLTDIVVNSVLCIRKPEEAIDLFMVEIMHMRHKFDVEGLVLDHGSRHPDMKRRAENCFILTCNVSLEYEKSEINAGFFCSNAEQREAMVAAERRQVDERVRKIIELKDKVCSGTDNNFVERV
;
A
#
# COMPACT_ATOMS: atom_id res chain seq x y z
N MET A 1 31.98 -45.63 -5.38
CA MET A 1 31.87 -44.21 -5.76
C MET A 1 31.96 -43.37 -4.50
N HIS A 2 32.97 -42.50 -4.40
CA HIS A 2 33.10 -41.63 -3.22
C HIS A 2 32.13 -40.43 -3.36
N PRO A 3 31.38 -40.03 -2.32
CA PRO A 3 30.40 -38.93 -2.40
C PRO A 3 30.97 -37.62 -2.98
N ARG A 4 32.24 -37.33 -2.73
CA ARG A 4 32.96 -36.18 -3.30
C ARG A 4 32.95 -36.14 -4.84
N VAL A 5 33.10 -37.30 -5.49
CA VAL A 5 33.07 -37.39 -6.96
C VAL A 5 31.67 -37.07 -7.51
N LEU A 6 30.61 -37.40 -6.77
CA LEU A 6 29.24 -37.03 -7.13
C LEU A 6 29.02 -35.52 -6.99
N VAL A 7 29.52 -34.92 -5.90
CA VAL A 7 29.44 -33.47 -5.68
C VAL A 7 30.18 -32.70 -6.78
N ASP A 8 31.41 -33.13 -7.09
CA ASP A 8 32.21 -32.53 -8.18
C ASP A 8 31.49 -32.66 -9.53
N GLY A 9 30.86 -33.82 -9.80
CA GLY A 9 30.03 -34.04 -10.97
C GLY A 9 28.82 -33.10 -11.06
N PHE A 10 28.09 -32.89 -9.96
CA PHE A 10 26.97 -31.94 -9.91
C PHE A 10 27.41 -30.51 -10.20
N GLU A 11 28.59 -30.09 -9.72
CA GLU A 11 29.07 -28.72 -9.91
C GLU A 11 29.59 -28.47 -11.33
N ILE A 12 30.08 -29.51 -12.01
CA ILE A 12 30.36 -29.47 -13.46
C ILE A 12 29.04 -29.38 -14.24
N ALA A 13 28.05 -30.22 -13.91
CA ALA A 13 26.76 -30.24 -14.59
C ALA A 13 25.97 -28.94 -14.43
N LYS A 14 25.99 -28.33 -13.23
CA LYS A 14 25.36 -27.04 -12.94
C LYS A 14 25.93 -25.93 -13.84
N ARG A 15 27.25 -25.83 -13.96
CA ARG A 15 27.91 -24.84 -14.82
C ARG A 15 27.56 -25.02 -16.29
N ALA A 16 27.59 -26.26 -16.79
CA ALA A 16 27.19 -26.56 -18.16
C ALA A 16 25.71 -26.21 -18.42
N THR A 17 24.83 -26.48 -17.45
CA THR A 17 23.39 -26.18 -17.53
C THR A 17 23.13 -24.68 -17.56
N LEU A 18 23.84 -23.89 -16.74
CA LEU A 18 23.73 -22.43 -16.77
C LEU A 18 24.15 -21.84 -18.14
N HIS A 19 25.24 -22.36 -18.72
CA HIS A 19 25.67 -21.96 -20.06
C HIS A 19 24.65 -22.33 -21.14
N LEU A 20 24.00 -23.49 -21.01
CA LEU A 20 22.92 -23.89 -21.91
C LEU A 20 21.70 -22.96 -21.77
N LEU A 21 21.30 -22.62 -20.54
CA LEU A 21 20.16 -21.75 -20.28
C LEU A 21 20.32 -20.36 -20.90
N GLU A 22 21.55 -19.83 -20.94
CA GLU A 22 21.83 -18.54 -21.55
C GLU A 22 21.58 -18.53 -23.06
N ASN A 23 21.83 -19.66 -23.74
CA ASN A 23 21.57 -19.83 -25.18
C ASN A 23 20.14 -20.29 -25.48
N PHE A 24 19.47 -20.90 -24.50
CA PHE A 24 18.14 -21.48 -24.68
C PHE A 24 17.02 -20.47 -24.39
N LYS A 25 17.27 -19.45 -23.55
CA LYS A 25 16.25 -18.43 -23.24
C LYS A 25 15.88 -17.63 -24.50
N THR A 26 14.59 -17.35 -24.65
CA THR A 26 14.10 -16.47 -25.72
C THR A 26 14.03 -15.04 -25.19
N PRO A 27 14.65 -14.05 -25.84
CA PRO A 27 14.57 -12.66 -25.40
C PRO A 27 13.14 -12.15 -25.62
N VAL A 28 12.59 -11.51 -24.58
CA VAL A 28 11.28 -10.84 -24.65
C VAL A 28 11.52 -9.34 -24.68
N VAL A 29 10.82 -8.63 -25.57
CA VAL A 29 10.90 -7.18 -25.67
C VAL A 29 10.23 -6.56 -24.44
N MET A 30 11.04 -5.95 -23.58
CA MET A 30 10.58 -5.20 -22.40
C MET A 30 10.91 -3.71 -22.60
N GLY A 31 10.39 -3.12 -23.68
CA GLY A 31 10.54 -1.69 -23.99
C GLY A 31 9.58 -0.81 -23.17
N ASP A 32 9.36 0.44 -23.60
CA ASP A 32 8.40 1.35 -22.94
C ASP A 32 6.99 0.74 -22.89
N GLU A 33 6.57 0.08 -23.98
CA GLU A 33 5.34 -0.71 -24.03
C GLU A 33 5.69 -2.21 -24.03
N PRO A 34 5.53 -2.91 -22.89
CA PRO A 34 5.78 -4.34 -22.81
C PRO A 34 4.61 -5.10 -23.43
N ASP A 35 4.91 -6.24 -24.06
CA ASP A 35 3.88 -7.09 -24.64
C ASP A 35 3.01 -7.70 -23.54
N ARG A 36 1.80 -7.13 -23.39
CA ARG A 36 0.82 -7.55 -22.40
C ARG A 36 0.34 -8.98 -22.62
N GLU A 37 0.33 -9.47 -23.86
CA GLU A 37 -0.13 -10.83 -24.16
C GLU A 37 0.88 -11.86 -23.65
N ILE A 38 2.17 -11.64 -23.90
CA ILE A 38 3.24 -12.49 -23.35
C ILE A 38 3.21 -12.50 -21.82
N LEU A 39 3.04 -11.33 -21.18
CA LEU A 39 2.92 -11.24 -19.72
C LEU A 39 1.71 -12.01 -19.18
N LYS A 40 0.57 -11.94 -19.87
CA LYS A 40 -0.62 -12.75 -19.53
C LYS A 40 -0.34 -14.23 -19.68
N MET A 41 0.35 -14.68 -20.73
CA MET A 41 0.70 -16.09 -20.89
C MET A 41 1.59 -16.60 -19.74
N VAL A 42 2.58 -15.80 -19.32
CA VAL A 42 3.47 -16.13 -18.20
C VAL A 42 2.69 -16.21 -16.88
N ALA A 43 1.87 -15.20 -16.57
CA ALA A 43 1.05 -15.18 -15.37
C ALA A 43 0.05 -16.35 -15.36
N ARG A 44 -0.64 -16.59 -16.48
CA ARG A 44 -1.62 -17.68 -16.64
C ARG A 44 -1.01 -19.04 -16.42
N THR A 45 0.18 -19.28 -16.98
CA THR A 45 0.92 -20.55 -16.82
C THR A 45 1.18 -20.84 -15.34
N THR A 46 1.51 -19.82 -14.56
CA THR A 46 1.81 -19.97 -13.13
C THR A 46 0.54 -20.14 -12.31
N ILE A 47 -0.46 -19.28 -12.50
CA ILE A 47 -1.68 -19.24 -11.70
C ILE A 47 -2.54 -20.50 -11.90
N ARG A 48 -2.63 -21.02 -13.13
CA ARG A 48 -3.38 -22.26 -13.45
C ARG A 48 -2.86 -23.50 -12.71
N THR A 49 -1.61 -23.51 -12.25
CA THR A 49 -1.08 -24.63 -11.47
C THR A 49 -1.66 -24.71 -10.05
N LYS A 50 -2.29 -23.62 -9.56
CA LYS A 50 -2.79 -23.51 -8.19
C LYS A 50 -4.30 -23.31 -8.10
N LEU A 51 -4.94 -22.89 -9.18
CA LEU A 51 -6.34 -22.48 -9.19
C LEU A 51 -7.10 -23.11 -10.37
N TYR A 52 -8.42 -23.22 -10.22
CA TYR A 52 -9.31 -23.61 -11.30
C TYR A 52 -9.22 -22.63 -12.48
N GLU A 53 -9.37 -23.14 -13.70
CA GLU A 53 -9.13 -22.39 -14.93
C GLU A 53 -9.89 -21.06 -15.01
N ALA A 54 -11.20 -21.07 -14.74
CA ALA A 54 -12.03 -19.86 -14.79
C ALA A 54 -11.55 -18.76 -13.82
N LEU A 55 -11.14 -19.15 -12.60
CA LEU A 55 -10.62 -18.20 -11.61
C LEU A 55 -9.20 -17.75 -11.97
N ALA A 56 -8.37 -18.65 -12.47
CA ALA A 56 -7.01 -18.35 -12.88
C ALA A 56 -6.98 -17.31 -14.01
N ASP A 57 -7.91 -17.43 -14.96
CA ASP A 57 -8.01 -16.54 -16.10
C ASP A 57 -8.45 -15.13 -15.66
N GLN A 58 -9.41 -15.02 -14.74
CA GLN A 58 -9.78 -13.73 -14.14
C GLN A 58 -8.61 -13.08 -13.38
N LEU A 59 -7.88 -13.85 -12.57
CA LEU A 59 -6.76 -13.33 -11.79
C LEU A 59 -5.54 -12.98 -12.65
N THR A 60 -5.37 -13.63 -13.81
CA THR A 60 -4.28 -13.35 -14.73
C THR A 60 -4.29 -11.90 -15.16
N ASP A 61 -5.46 -11.39 -15.55
CA ASP A 61 -5.61 -10.00 -15.99
C ASP A 61 -5.31 -9.02 -14.84
N ILE A 62 -5.82 -9.31 -13.64
CA ILE A 62 -5.62 -8.49 -12.44
C ILE A 62 -4.12 -8.39 -12.11
N VAL A 63 -3.42 -9.52 -12.04
CA VAL A 63 -1.99 -9.56 -11.67
C VAL A 63 -1.13 -8.80 -12.69
N VAL A 64 -1.39 -8.99 -13.99
CA VAL A 64 -0.63 -8.28 -15.03
C VAL A 64 -0.88 -6.78 -14.95
N ASN A 65 -2.13 -6.35 -14.76
CA ASN A 65 -2.46 -4.93 -14.65
C ASN A 65 -1.80 -4.30 -13.42
N SER A 66 -1.84 -4.97 -12.27
CA SER A 66 -1.20 -4.47 -11.04
C SER A 66 0.30 -4.27 -11.21
N VAL A 67 1.01 -5.22 -11.83
CA VAL A 67 2.46 -5.11 -12.06
C VAL A 67 2.78 -4.03 -13.08
N LEU A 68 1.98 -3.88 -14.14
CA LEU A 68 2.17 -2.82 -15.13
C LEU A 68 1.91 -1.42 -14.53
N CYS A 69 0.95 -1.30 -13.61
CA CYS A 69 0.63 -0.03 -12.95
C CYS A 69 1.79 0.52 -12.11
N ILE A 70 2.58 -0.35 -11.47
CA ILE A 70 3.70 0.05 -10.62
C ILE A 70 5.04 0.11 -11.37
N ARG A 71 5.08 -0.36 -12.62
CA ARG A 71 6.31 -0.42 -13.41
C ARG A 71 6.78 0.99 -13.74
N LYS A 72 8.05 1.26 -13.45
CA LYS A 72 8.79 2.40 -13.98
C LYS A 72 9.93 1.86 -14.86
N PRO A 73 10.19 2.43 -16.06
CA PRO A 73 11.17 1.87 -17.01
C PRO A 73 12.58 1.66 -16.44
N GLU A 74 13.02 2.54 -15.54
CA GLU A 74 14.40 2.55 -15.03
C GLU A 74 14.56 2.02 -13.60
N GLU A 75 13.46 1.73 -12.90
CA GLU A 75 13.49 1.22 -11.52
C GLU A 75 13.13 -0.26 -11.46
N ALA A 76 13.73 -0.98 -10.52
CA ALA A 76 13.29 -2.32 -10.20
C ALA A 76 11.84 -2.29 -9.68
N ILE A 77 11.05 -3.29 -10.06
CA ILE A 77 9.65 -3.40 -9.65
C ILE A 77 9.60 -3.66 -8.14
N ASP A 78 8.98 -2.74 -7.40
CA ASP A 78 8.72 -2.89 -5.97
C ASP A 78 7.34 -3.49 -5.73
N LEU A 79 7.30 -4.76 -5.34
CA LEU A 79 6.06 -5.48 -5.06
C LEU A 79 5.34 -4.98 -3.80
N PHE A 80 6.00 -4.22 -2.92
CA PHE A 80 5.33 -3.59 -1.77
C PHE A 80 4.35 -2.48 -2.19
N MET A 81 4.44 -1.99 -3.43
CA MET A 81 3.49 -1.05 -4.01
C MET A 81 2.17 -1.72 -4.44
N VAL A 82 2.11 -3.06 -4.47
CA VAL A 82 0.87 -3.81 -4.75
C VAL A 82 0.33 -4.40 -3.45
N GLU A 83 -0.75 -3.81 -2.95
CA GLU A 83 -1.41 -4.29 -1.73
C GLU A 83 -2.42 -5.40 -2.03
N ILE A 84 -2.34 -6.51 -1.28
CA ILE A 84 -3.28 -7.63 -1.38
C ILE A 84 -4.26 -7.57 -0.20
N MET A 85 -5.43 -6.98 -0.43
CA MET A 85 -6.51 -6.95 0.56
C MET A 85 -7.47 -8.14 0.40
N HIS A 86 -7.77 -8.80 1.51
CA HIS A 86 -8.73 -9.90 1.56
C HIS A 86 -10.15 -9.35 1.73
N MET A 87 -10.95 -9.39 0.66
CA MET A 87 -12.36 -9.02 0.68
C MET A 87 -13.24 -10.18 0.22
N ARG A 88 -14.52 -10.16 0.63
CA ARG A 88 -15.50 -11.19 0.25
C ARG A 88 -15.77 -11.23 -1.26
N HIS A 89 -15.60 -10.10 -1.94
CA HIS A 89 -15.71 -9.99 -3.38
C HIS A 89 -14.35 -9.69 -4.00
N LYS A 90 -14.03 -10.40 -5.08
CA LYS A 90 -12.76 -10.28 -5.80
C LYS A 90 -12.92 -9.24 -6.90
N PHE A 91 -12.63 -7.99 -6.58
CA PHE A 91 -12.55 -6.89 -7.53
C PHE A 91 -11.13 -6.34 -7.55
N ASP A 92 -10.68 -5.89 -8.72
CA ASP A 92 -9.50 -5.06 -8.88
C ASP A 92 -9.87 -3.59 -8.75
N VAL A 93 -8.96 -2.82 -8.16
CA VAL A 93 -9.11 -1.38 -7.98
C VAL A 93 -7.81 -0.74 -8.42
N GLU A 94 -7.89 0.21 -9.36
CA GLU A 94 -6.76 1.06 -9.75
C GLU A 94 -6.59 2.16 -8.70
N GLY A 95 -6.07 1.78 -7.52
CA GLY A 95 -5.91 2.66 -6.38
C GLY A 95 -5.61 1.89 -5.10
N LEU A 96 -5.73 2.58 -3.96
CA LEU A 96 -5.48 2.01 -2.65
C LEU A 96 -6.80 1.80 -1.91
N VAL A 97 -7.06 0.57 -1.46
CA VAL A 97 -8.22 0.25 -0.61
C VAL A 97 -7.75 0.15 0.82
N LEU A 98 -8.56 0.66 1.75
CA LEU A 98 -8.22 0.72 3.17
C LEU A 98 -9.31 0.02 3.98
N ASP A 99 -8.91 -0.65 5.06
CA ASP A 99 -9.81 -1.35 5.96
C ASP A 99 -10.44 -0.43 7.04
N HIS A 100 -10.05 0.85 7.05
CA HIS A 100 -10.56 1.87 7.95
C HIS A 100 -11.41 2.89 7.19
N GLY A 101 -12.48 3.35 7.83
CA GLY A 101 -13.41 4.33 7.27
C GLY A 101 -13.87 5.32 8.32
N SER A 102 -14.81 6.19 7.93
CA SER A 102 -15.35 7.25 8.78
C SER A 102 -15.91 6.72 10.10
N ARG A 103 -15.52 7.34 11.21
CA ARG A 103 -16.01 7.01 12.56
C ARG A 103 -17.19 7.87 13.00
N HIS A 104 -17.31 9.10 12.47
CA HIS A 104 -18.39 10.03 12.85
C HIS A 104 -19.60 9.88 11.90
N PRO A 105 -20.85 9.83 12.42
CA PRO A 105 -22.06 9.71 11.59
C PRO A 105 -22.22 10.82 10.53
N ASP A 106 -21.81 12.04 10.87
CA ASP A 106 -21.93 13.21 9.97
C ASP A 106 -20.80 13.30 8.93
N MET A 107 -19.85 12.37 8.95
CA MET A 107 -18.78 12.35 7.95
C MET A 107 -19.33 11.85 6.60
N LYS A 108 -18.87 12.47 5.50
CA LYS A 108 -19.33 12.10 4.15
C LYS A 108 -18.99 10.64 3.85
N ARG A 109 -19.99 9.86 3.44
CA ARG A 109 -19.81 8.45 3.02
C ARG A 109 -19.18 8.30 1.63
N ARG A 110 -19.34 9.32 0.79
CA ARG A 110 -18.77 9.39 -0.57
C ARG A 110 -18.22 10.79 -0.79
N ALA A 111 -17.00 10.85 -1.31
CA ALA A 111 -16.34 12.08 -1.71
C ALA A 111 -15.82 11.91 -3.14
N GLU A 112 -16.10 12.89 -3.99
CA GLU A 112 -15.59 12.97 -5.36
C GLU A 112 -14.62 14.15 -5.45
N ASN A 113 -13.61 14.09 -6.32
CA ASN A 113 -12.59 15.14 -6.47
C ASN A 113 -12.02 15.58 -5.11
N CYS A 114 -11.43 14.63 -4.38
CA CYS A 114 -10.93 14.87 -3.03
C CYS A 114 -9.42 15.04 -2.96
N PHE A 115 -8.98 15.96 -2.11
CA PHE A 115 -7.61 16.01 -1.64
C PHE A 115 -7.43 15.05 -0.48
N ILE A 116 -6.41 14.20 -0.55
CA ILE A 116 -6.08 13.21 0.47
C ILE A 116 -4.90 13.75 1.28
N LEU A 117 -5.11 13.98 2.58
CA LEU A 117 -4.04 14.30 3.52
C LEU A 117 -3.52 13.01 4.15
N THR A 118 -2.21 12.77 4.01
CA THR A 118 -1.51 11.70 4.72
C THR A 118 -0.78 12.31 5.92
N CYS A 119 -1.19 11.95 7.13
CA CYS A 119 -0.56 12.39 8.36
C CYS A 119 0.01 11.19 9.14
N ASN A 120 1.10 11.41 9.86
CA ASN A 120 1.67 10.43 10.80
C ASN A 120 1.88 11.09 12.18
N VAL A 121 0.90 11.88 12.61
CA VAL A 121 0.91 12.57 13.90
C VAL A 121 -0.37 12.19 14.63
N SER A 122 -0.27 11.89 15.92
CA SER A 122 -1.43 11.60 16.74
C SER A 122 -2.33 12.83 16.89
N LEU A 123 -3.63 12.61 16.64
CA LEU A 123 -4.70 13.56 16.92
C LEU A 123 -5.52 13.15 18.16
N GLU A 124 -4.97 12.26 18.98
CA GLU A 124 -5.60 11.80 20.22
C GLU A 124 -4.94 12.45 21.44
N TYR A 125 -5.56 12.25 22.60
CA TYR A 125 -4.97 12.64 23.87
C TYR A 125 -3.71 11.81 24.13
N GLU A 126 -2.58 12.48 24.31
CA GLU A 126 -1.29 11.88 24.63
C GLU A 126 -0.94 12.17 26.09
N LYS A 127 -0.68 11.12 26.87
CA LYS A 127 -0.14 11.28 28.21
C LYS A 127 1.34 11.64 28.13
N SER A 128 1.80 12.53 29.01
CA SER A 128 3.22 12.86 29.12
C SER A 128 4.07 11.61 29.45
N GLU A 129 5.19 11.45 28.75
CA GLU A 129 6.15 10.36 28.99
C GLU A 129 6.77 10.44 30.40
N ILE A 130 6.94 11.65 30.91
CA ILE A 130 7.38 11.90 32.28
C ILE A 130 6.15 11.82 33.20
N ASN A 131 6.34 11.27 34.40
CA ASN A 131 5.31 11.23 35.44
C ASN A 131 4.84 12.64 35.81
N ALA A 132 3.82 13.14 35.11
CA ALA A 132 3.09 14.34 35.47
C ALA A 132 1.97 13.95 36.44
N GLY A 133 2.12 14.36 37.70
CA GLY A 133 1.04 14.31 38.68
C GLY A 133 0.29 15.63 38.66
N PHE A 134 -1.03 15.58 38.42
CA PHE A 134 -1.88 16.76 38.53
C PHE A 134 -2.41 16.89 39.95
N PHE A 135 -2.04 17.97 40.63
CA PHE A 135 -2.57 18.32 41.94
C PHE A 135 -3.62 19.42 41.76
N CYS A 136 -4.90 19.07 41.90
CA CYS A 136 -6.01 20.02 41.83
C CYS A 136 -6.55 20.27 43.24
N SER A 137 -6.55 21.53 43.69
CA SER A 137 -7.12 21.89 44.99
C SER A 137 -8.61 22.24 44.89
N ASN A 138 -9.04 22.76 43.73
CA ASN A 138 -10.39 23.29 43.50
C ASN A 138 -10.99 22.72 42.20
N ALA A 139 -12.32 22.73 42.08
CA ALA A 139 -13.03 22.24 40.88
C ALA A 139 -12.67 23.04 39.61
N GLU A 140 -12.56 24.37 39.70
CA GLU A 140 -12.19 25.25 38.57
C GLU A 140 -10.80 24.94 38.02
N GLN A 141 -9.83 24.62 38.89
CA GLN A 141 -8.48 24.27 38.48
C GLN A 141 -8.45 22.96 37.69
N ARG A 142 -9.30 22.00 38.06
CA ARG A 142 -9.44 20.72 37.35
C ARG A 142 -9.95 20.94 35.93
N GLU A 143 -10.97 21.78 35.74
CA GLU A 143 -11.50 22.11 34.42
C GLU A 143 -10.48 22.84 33.54
N ALA A 144 -9.74 23.79 34.12
CA ALA A 144 -8.69 24.51 33.40
C ALA A 144 -7.56 23.59 32.92
N MET A 145 -7.18 22.58 33.71
CA MET A 145 -6.18 21.59 33.30
C MET A 145 -6.67 20.70 32.16
N VAL A 146 -7.91 20.22 32.22
CA VAL A 146 -8.51 19.42 31.13
C VAL A 146 -8.56 20.23 29.82
N ALA A 147 -8.88 21.53 29.91
CA ALA A 147 -8.87 22.41 28.75
C ALA A 147 -7.44 22.65 28.21
N ALA A 148 -6.44 22.75 29.08
CA ALA A 148 -5.04 22.93 28.69
C ALA A 148 -4.49 21.70 27.96
N GLU A 149 -4.81 20.49 28.42
CA GLU A 149 -4.43 19.24 27.74
C GLU A 149 -5.09 19.14 26.35
N ARG A 150 -6.38 19.47 26.25
CA ARG A 150 -7.10 19.48 24.97
C ARG A 150 -6.55 20.51 23.98
N ARG A 151 -6.06 21.66 24.46
CA ARG A 151 -5.53 22.74 23.63
C ARG A 151 -4.43 22.25 22.69
N GLN A 152 -3.56 21.34 23.14
CA GLN A 152 -2.48 20.80 22.31
C GLN A 152 -3.02 20.06 21.08
N VAL A 153 -4.08 19.26 21.26
CA VAL A 153 -4.75 18.55 20.17
C VAL A 153 -5.51 19.56 19.28
N ASP A 154 -6.23 20.51 19.89
CA ASP A 154 -7.00 21.53 19.17
C ASP A 154 -6.10 22.41 18.27
N GLU A 155 -4.88 22.73 18.71
CA GLU A 155 -3.91 23.48 17.91
C GLU A 155 -3.41 22.69 16.70
N ARG A 156 -3.19 21.37 16.84
CA ARG A 156 -2.84 20.48 15.71
C ARG A 156 -4.00 20.44 14.70
N VAL A 157 -5.22 20.21 15.18
CA VAL A 157 -6.43 20.15 14.36
C VAL A 157 -6.70 21.48 13.66
N ARG A 158 -6.49 22.62 14.34
CA ARG A 158 -6.67 23.95 13.74
C ARG A 158 -5.81 24.15 12.49
N LYS A 159 -4.55 23.72 12.52
CA LYS A 159 -3.65 23.81 11.34
C LYS A 159 -4.16 22.98 10.16
N ILE A 160 -4.75 21.81 10.44
CA ILE A 160 -5.35 20.96 9.40
C ILE A 160 -6.60 21.61 8.81
N ILE A 161 -7.45 22.21 9.65
CA ILE A 161 -8.63 22.97 9.20
C ILE A 161 -8.21 24.18 8.35
N GLU A 162 -7.20 24.94 8.78
CA GLU A 162 -6.67 26.05 8.00
C GLU A 162 -6.13 25.61 6.63
N LEU A 163 -5.47 24.45 6.55
CA LEU A 163 -5.03 23.87 5.29
C LEU A 163 -6.23 23.48 4.41
N LYS A 164 -7.22 22.81 4.98
CA LYS A 164 -8.46 22.43 4.30
C LYS A 164 -9.15 23.67 3.71
N ASP A 165 -9.31 24.74 4.49
CA ASP A 165 -9.98 25.96 4.04
C ASP A 165 -9.20 26.66 2.92
N LYS A 166 -7.86 26.68 3.00
CA LYS A 166 -7.01 27.24 1.93
C LYS A 166 -7.14 26.47 0.61
N VAL A 167 -7.29 25.15 0.66
CA VAL A 167 -7.32 24.31 -0.55
C VAL A 167 -8.74 24.17 -1.12
N CYS A 168 -9.76 24.17 -0.26
CA CYS A 168 -11.15 23.97 -0.66
C CYS A 168 -11.93 25.28 -0.88
N SER A 169 -11.42 26.43 -0.45
CA SER A 169 -12.13 27.71 -0.66
C SER A 169 -12.30 28.02 -2.15
N GLY A 170 -13.56 28.17 -2.57
CA GLY A 170 -13.92 28.52 -3.95
C GLY A 170 -13.93 27.35 -4.94
N THR A 171 -13.79 26.11 -4.49
CA THR A 171 -13.90 24.90 -5.34
C THR A 171 -14.90 23.90 -4.76
N ASP A 172 -15.59 23.13 -5.61
CA ASP A 172 -16.46 22.02 -5.18
C ASP A 172 -15.67 20.76 -4.73
N ASN A 173 -14.39 20.93 -4.44
CA ASN A 173 -13.49 19.84 -4.10
C ASN A 173 -13.67 19.40 -2.64
N ASN A 174 -13.52 18.10 -2.41
CA ASN A 174 -13.62 17.53 -1.09
C ASN A 174 -12.25 17.43 -0.41
N PHE A 175 -12.23 17.34 0.91
CA PHE A 175 -11.01 17.09 1.68
C PHE A 175 -11.22 15.85 2.54
N VAL A 176 -10.33 14.87 2.40
CA VAL A 176 -10.34 13.64 3.17
C VAL A 176 -9.01 13.57 3.92
N GLU A 177 -9.10 13.61 5.24
CA GLU A 177 -7.96 13.41 6.11
C GLU A 177 -7.81 11.93 6.42
N ARG A 178 -6.55 11.47 6.41
CA ARG A 178 -6.18 10.18 6.92
C ARG A 178 -5.00 10.32 7.89
N VAL A 179 -5.24 9.86 9.11
CA VAL A 179 -4.26 9.64 10.18
C VAL A 179 -3.89 8.17 10.21
#